data_AF-A0A516WYN6-F1
#
_entry.id   AF-A0A516WYN6-F1
#
_cell.length_a   1.000
_cell.length_b   1.000
_cell.length_c   1.000
_cell.angle_alpha   90.00
_cell.angle_beta   90.00
_cell.angle_gamma   90.00
#
_symmetry.space_group_name_H-M   'P 1'
#
loop_
_entity.id
_entity.type
_entity.pdbx_description
1 polymer ?
#
loop_
_entity_poly.entity_id
_entity_poly.type
_entity_poly.pdbx_seq_one_letter_code
_entity_poly.pdbx_strand_id
1 'polypeptide(L)'
;MRENNLDRSTVQAWLKARNRGEFTASMVTAAEKSRSRRMNSRERAEVAKLRAENERLKEKVVQAEAAQQILGKAFELLQGITERSTEDTTEIPPALMSASEYAQWLERRSLS
;
A
#
# COMPACT_ATOMS: atom_id res chain seq x y z
N MET A 1 26.84 36.19 -54.15
CA MET A 1 27.25 34.76 -54.34
C MET A 1 28.74 34.56 -54.11
N ARG A 2 29.64 35.32 -54.78
CA ARG A 2 31.09 35.31 -54.46
C ARG A 2 31.42 35.90 -53.08
N GLU A 3 30.63 36.85 -52.59
CA GLU A 3 30.80 37.44 -51.24
C GLU A 3 30.68 36.44 -50.09
N ASN A 4 30.04 35.28 -50.29
CA ASN A 4 29.89 34.25 -49.27
C ASN A 4 30.69 32.96 -49.57
N ASN A 5 31.53 32.95 -50.62
CA ASN A 5 32.22 31.73 -51.11
C ASN A 5 31.31 30.51 -51.29
N LEU A 6 30.01 30.73 -51.56
CA LEU A 6 29.07 29.65 -51.78
C LEU A 6 29.05 29.27 -53.25
N ASP A 7 29.45 28.03 -53.52
CA ASP A 7 29.35 27.48 -54.87
C ASP A 7 27.89 27.36 -55.31
N ARG A 8 27.67 27.59 -56.60
CA ARG A 8 26.32 27.59 -57.18
C ARG A 8 25.67 26.21 -57.08
N SER A 9 26.46 25.13 -57.09
CA SER A 9 25.94 23.77 -56.91
C SER A 9 25.36 23.56 -55.51
N THR A 10 26.04 24.07 -54.47
CA THR A 10 25.60 23.99 -53.08
C THR A 10 24.27 24.71 -52.87
N VAL A 11 24.14 25.92 -53.42
CA VAL A 11 22.88 26.68 -53.30
C VAL A 11 21.73 26.00 -54.03
N GLN A 12 21.99 25.41 -55.21
CA GLN A 12 20.99 24.62 -55.93
C GLN A 12 20.60 23.35 -55.18
N ALA A 13 21.55 22.66 -54.54
CA ALA A 13 21.26 21.50 -53.71
C ALA A 13 20.36 21.87 -52.51
N TRP A 14 20.64 22.98 -51.83
CA TRP A 14 19.81 23.45 -50.72
C TRP A 14 18.42 23.89 -51.16
N LEU A 15 18.29 24.54 -52.32
CA LEU A 15 16.98 24.87 -52.91
C LEU A 15 16.18 23.62 -53.25
N LYS A 16 16.82 22.59 -53.82
CA LYS A 16 16.16 21.30 -54.09
C LYS A 16 15.73 20.60 -52.81
N ALA A 17 16.59 20.53 -51.79
CA ALA A 17 16.27 19.94 -50.49
C ALA A 17 15.13 20.68 -49.79
N ARG A 18 15.12 22.02 -49.87
CA ARG A 18 14.02 22.86 -49.38
C ARG A 18 12.72 22.57 -50.12
N ASN A 19 12.73 22.55 -51.45
CA ASN A 19 11.53 22.29 -52.26
C ASN A 19 10.98 20.88 -52.03
N ARG A 20 11.83 19.92 -51.68
CA ARG A 20 11.46 18.55 -51.29
C ARG A 20 11.00 18.43 -49.82
N GLY A 21 11.07 19.51 -49.04
CA GLY A 21 10.69 19.50 -47.63
C GLY A 21 11.64 18.71 -46.71
N GLU A 22 12.88 18.45 -47.13
CA GLU A 22 13.82 17.62 -46.37
C GLU A 22 14.22 18.30 -45.05
N PHE A 23 14.25 19.64 -45.00
CA PHE A 23 14.55 20.39 -43.79
C PHE A 23 13.43 20.33 -42.75
N THR A 24 12.16 20.41 -43.19
CA THR A 24 11.02 20.28 -42.28
C THR A 24 10.94 18.85 -41.73
N ALA A 25 11.14 17.83 -42.58
CA ALA A 25 11.20 16.44 -42.14
C ALA A 25 12.34 16.18 -41.13
N SER A 26 13.52 16.76 -41.37
CA SER A 26 14.67 16.64 -40.46
C SER A 26 14.41 17.33 -39.12
N MET A 27 13.77 18.50 -39.12
CA MET A 27 13.38 19.21 -37.90
C MET A 27 12.35 18.44 -37.07
N VAL A 28 11.32 17.87 -37.71
CA VAL A 28 10.32 17.04 -37.04
C VAL A 28 10.97 15.83 -36.38
N THR A 29 11.81 15.11 -37.13
CA THR A 29 12.54 13.93 -36.63
C THR A 29 13.44 14.28 -35.42
N ALA A 30 14.14 15.41 -35.48
CA ALA A 30 14.98 15.88 -34.38
C ALA A 30 14.15 16.25 -33.14
N ALA A 31 12.98 16.90 -33.34
CA ALA A 31 12.07 17.27 -32.26
C ALA A 31 11.45 16.04 -31.58
N GLU A 32 11.06 15.02 -32.35
CA GLU A 32 10.54 13.75 -31.83
C GLU A 32 11.59 12.98 -31.02
N LYS A 33 12.83 12.91 -31.54
CA LYS A 33 13.95 12.27 -30.86
C LYS A 33 14.31 12.95 -29.54
N SER A 34 14.21 14.28 -29.48
CA SER A 34 14.43 15.07 -28.26
C SER A 34 13.35 14.81 -27.19
N ARG A 35 12.07 14.82 -27.58
CA ARG A 35 10.94 14.52 -26.67
C ARG A 35 11.00 13.10 -26.12
N SER A 36 11.26 12.11 -26.97
CA SER A 36 11.37 10.71 -26.56
C SER A 36 12.49 10.45 -25.55
N ARG A 37 13.61 11.19 -25.62
CA ARG A 37 14.77 10.96 -24.74
C ARG A 37 14.64 11.59 -23.36
N ARG A 38 13.97 12.75 -23.23
CA ARG A 38 13.88 13.49 -21.96
C ARG A 38 12.78 12.99 -21.02
N MET A 39 11.60 12.61 -21.52
CA MET A 39 10.53 12.05 -20.68
C MET A 39 10.94 10.69 -20.09
N ASN A 40 11.51 9.83 -20.92
CA ASN A 40 11.66 8.42 -20.61
C ASN A 40 12.58 8.06 -19.42
N SER A 41 13.68 8.79 -19.19
CA SER A 41 14.61 8.38 -18.12
C SER A 41 14.12 8.79 -16.73
N ARG A 42 13.57 10.00 -16.62
CA ARG A 42 13.08 10.54 -15.34
C ARG A 42 11.79 9.85 -14.93
N GLU A 43 10.85 9.68 -15.86
CA GLU A 43 9.59 8.99 -15.61
C GLU A 43 9.80 7.53 -15.23
N ARG A 44 10.75 6.82 -15.89
CA ARG A 44 11.08 5.44 -15.48
C ARG A 44 11.65 5.36 -14.07
N ALA A 45 12.51 6.30 -13.68
CA ALA A 45 13.07 6.35 -12.33
C ALA A 45 11.99 6.66 -11.30
N GLU A 46 11.08 7.59 -11.59
CA GLU A 46 9.94 7.93 -10.74
C GLU A 46 8.97 6.75 -10.62
N VAL A 47 8.65 6.05 -11.71
CA VAL A 47 7.81 4.84 -11.69
C VAL A 47 8.46 3.73 -10.87
N ALA A 48 9.78 3.50 -11.01
CA ALA A 48 10.49 2.50 -10.21
C ALA A 48 10.43 2.85 -8.71
N LYS A 49 10.65 4.12 -8.36
CA LYS A 49 10.56 4.60 -6.98
C LYS A 49 9.14 4.43 -6.41
N LEU A 50 8.13 4.81 -7.19
CA LEU A 50 6.73 4.69 -6.79
C LEU A 50 6.32 3.23 -6.61
N ARG A 51 6.78 2.32 -7.47
CA ARG A 51 6.55 0.88 -7.30
C ARG A 51 7.21 0.32 -6.05
N ALA A 52 8.46 0.68 -5.80
CA ALA A 52 9.17 0.26 -4.58
C ALA A 52 8.45 0.77 -3.31
N GLU A 53 8.01 2.02 -3.31
CA GLU A 53 7.26 2.57 -2.18
C GLU A 53 5.88 1.90 -2.04
N ASN A 54 5.20 1.59 -3.14
CA ASN A 54 3.91 0.92 -3.10
C ASN A 54 4.02 -0.49 -2.50
N GLU A 55 5.03 -1.26 -2.88
CA GLU A 55 5.28 -2.58 -2.28
C GLU A 55 5.62 -2.48 -0.79
N ARG A 56 6.46 -1.53 -0.39
CA ARG A 56 6.75 -1.26 1.03
C ARG A 56 5.50 -0.88 1.82
N LEU A 57 4.60 -0.10 1.23
CA LEU A 57 3.35 0.28 1.87
C LEU A 57 2.39 -0.92 1.99
N LYS A 58 2.30 -1.78 0.96
CA LYS A 58 1.51 -3.02 1.02
C LYS A 58 1.99 -3.95 2.13
N GLU A 59 3.30 -4.14 2.28
CA GLU A 59 3.88 -4.95 3.37
C GLU A 59 3.46 -4.42 4.75
N LYS A 60 3.50 -3.09 4.93
CA LYS A 60 3.03 -2.46 6.17
C LYS A 60 1.54 -2.66 6.42
N VAL A 61 0.72 -2.59 5.37
CA VAL A 61 -0.72 -2.87 5.48
C VAL A 61 -0.95 -4.29 5.95
N VAL A 62 -0.30 -5.28 5.32
CA VAL A 62 -0.39 -6.70 5.73
C VAL A 62 0.04 -6.89 7.19
N GLN A 63 1.12 -6.23 7.61
CA GLN A 63 1.58 -6.29 9.00
C GLN A 63 0.55 -5.69 9.98
N ALA A 64 -0.05 -4.54 9.63
CA ALA A 64 -1.06 -3.88 10.44
C ALA A 64 -2.35 -4.71 10.54
N GLU A 65 -2.78 -5.32 9.44
CA GLU A 65 -3.93 -6.23 9.41
C GLU A 65 -3.69 -7.47 10.29
N ALA A 66 -2.50 -8.07 10.22
CA ALA A 66 -2.13 -9.19 11.09
C ALA A 66 -2.14 -8.79 12.57
N ALA A 67 -1.63 -7.60 12.91
CA ALA A 67 -1.68 -7.08 14.28
C ALA A 67 -3.13 -6.86 14.75
N GLN A 68 -4.00 -6.33 13.90
CA GLN A 68 -5.42 -6.15 14.22
C GLN A 68 -6.12 -7.49 14.47
N GLN A 69 -5.83 -8.52 13.66
CA GLN A 69 -6.39 -9.86 13.88
C GLN A 69 -5.93 -10.47 15.20
N ILE A 70 -4.64 -10.32 15.55
CA ILE A 70 -4.11 -10.79 16.83
C ILE A 70 -4.79 -10.07 18.00
N LEU A 71 -4.93 -8.75 17.91
CA LEU A 71 -5.60 -7.95 18.93
C LEU A 71 -7.08 -8.34 19.08
N GLY A 72 -7.79 -8.59 17.98
CA GLY A 72 -9.16 -9.09 18.00
C GLY A 72 -9.28 -10.45 18.72
N LYS A 73 -8.41 -11.40 18.38
CA LYS A 73 -8.37 -12.72 19.05
C LYS A 73 -7.99 -12.60 20.53
N ALA A 74 -7.04 -11.73 20.89
CA ALA A 74 -6.67 -11.49 22.26
C ALA A 74 -7.83 -10.89 23.06
N PHE A 75 -8.59 -9.99 22.45
CA PHE A 75 -9.81 -9.42 23.05
C PHE A 75 -10.88 -10.50 23.27
N GLU A 76 -11.16 -11.35 22.27
CA GLU A 76 -12.09 -12.47 22.41
C GLU A 76 -11.68 -13.43 23.53
N LEU A 77 -10.39 -13.74 23.64
CA LEU A 77 -9.85 -14.58 24.72
C LEU A 77 -10.04 -13.93 26.09
N LEU A 78 -9.76 -12.62 26.22
CA LEU A 78 -9.96 -11.90 27.48
C LEU A 78 -11.43 -11.86 27.86
N GLN A 79 -12.32 -11.61 26.90
CA GLN A 79 -13.77 -11.65 27.13
C GLN A 79 -14.21 -13.04 27.60
N GLY A 80 -13.73 -14.12 26.96
CA GLY A 80 -14.05 -15.48 27.37
C GLY A 80 -13.52 -15.83 28.77
N ILE A 81 -12.36 -15.28 29.19
CA ILE A 81 -11.86 -15.42 30.57
C ILE A 81 -12.75 -14.66 31.54
N THR A 82 -13.14 -13.42 31.23
CA THR A 82 -14.02 -12.62 32.07
C THR A 82 -15.38 -13.28 32.23
N GLU A 83 -16.02 -13.73 31.14
CA GLU A 83 -17.31 -14.42 31.17
C GLU A 83 -17.25 -15.69 32.04
N ARG A 84 -16.22 -16.54 31.84
CA ARG A 84 -16.00 -17.72 32.70
C ARG A 84 -15.76 -17.37 34.17
N SER A 85 -15.02 -16.29 34.43
CA SER A 85 -14.73 -15.85 35.81
C SER A 85 -15.98 -15.29 36.51
N THR A 86 -16.93 -14.74 35.75
CA THR A 86 -18.22 -14.29 36.29
C THR A 86 -19.25 -15.42 36.44
N GLU A 87 -19.13 -16.48 35.64
CA GLU A 87 -20.00 -17.66 35.73
C GLU A 87 -19.60 -18.58 36.91
N ASP A 88 -18.33 -18.51 37.33
CA ASP A 88 -17.83 -19.09 38.57
C ASP A 88 -18.21 -18.23 39.79
N THR A 89 -19.50 -17.85 39.89
CA THR A 89 -20.06 -17.38 41.16
C THR A 89 -19.92 -18.51 42.16
N THR A 90 -18.97 -18.31 43.05
CA THR A 90 -18.45 -19.20 44.07
C THR A 90 -19.57 -19.63 45.04
N GLU A 91 -20.41 -20.60 44.65
CA GLU A 91 -21.12 -21.40 45.64
C GLU A 91 -20.05 -22.26 46.33
N ILE A 92 -19.67 -21.86 47.55
CA ILE A 92 -18.84 -22.68 48.43
C ILE A 92 -19.46 -24.08 48.44
N PRO A 93 -18.71 -25.16 48.14
CA PRO A 93 -19.27 -26.50 48.19
C PRO A 93 -19.87 -26.76 49.58
N PRO A 94 -21.05 -27.39 49.69
CA PRO A 94 -21.71 -27.60 50.99
C PRO A 94 -20.83 -28.34 52.01
N ALA A 95 -19.87 -29.15 51.53
CA ALA A 95 -18.88 -29.82 52.36
C ALA A 95 -17.88 -28.88 53.07
N LEU A 96 -17.75 -27.63 52.60
CA LEU A 96 -16.86 -26.61 53.14
C LEU A 96 -17.62 -25.45 53.80
N MET A 97 -18.96 -25.49 53.82
CA MET A 97 -19.78 -24.49 54.50
C MET A 97 -19.73 -24.68 56.02
N SER A 98 -19.78 -23.58 56.77
CA SER A 98 -20.10 -23.66 58.19
C SER A 98 -21.55 -24.15 58.40
N ALA A 99 -21.86 -24.68 59.59
CA ALA A 99 -23.19 -25.22 59.89
C ALA A 99 -24.32 -24.18 59.66
N SER A 100 -24.06 -22.90 59.94
CA SER A 100 -24.99 -21.79 59.70
C SER A 100 -25.18 -21.48 58.21
N GLU A 101 -24.12 -21.57 57.41
CA GLU A 101 -24.18 -21.33 55.97
C GLU A 101 -24.89 -22.47 55.23
N TYR A 102 -24.67 -23.72 55.68
CA TYR A 102 -25.34 -24.90 55.11
C TYR A 102 -26.86 -24.87 55.36
N ALA A 103 -27.30 -24.41 56.54
CA ALA A 103 -28.73 -24.25 56.83
C ALA A 103 -29.40 -23.24 55.88
N GLN A 104 -28.76 -22.08 55.65
CA GLN A 104 -29.26 -21.09 54.69
C GLN A 104 -29.21 -21.56 53.23
N TRP A 105 -28.28 -22.46 52.90
CA TRP A 105 -28.21 -23.08 51.58
C TRP A 105 -29.35 -24.09 51.38
N LEU A 106 -29.69 -24.89 52.40
CA LEU A 106 -30.83 -25.81 52.36
C LEU A 106 -32.16 -25.07 52.21
N GLU A 107 -32.36 -23.98 52.95
CA GLU A 107 -33.56 -23.14 52.83
C GLU A 107 -33.70 -22.53 51.43
N ARG A 108 -32.60 -21.98 50.88
CA ARG A 108 -32.60 -21.39 49.53
C ARG A 108 -32.93 -22.39 48.42
N ARG A 109 -32.51 -23.65 48.57
CA ARG A 109 -32.80 -24.71 47.59
C ARG A 109 -34.09 -25.49 47.90
N SER A 110 -34.84 -25.11 48.94
CA SER A 110 -36.05 -25.83 49.38
C SER A 110 -35.79 -27.32 49.66
N LEU A 111 -34.62 -27.63 50.21
CA LEU A 111 -34.17 -28.99 50.53
C LEU A 111 -34.36 -29.34 52.02
N SER A 112 -34.94 -28.43 52.82
CA SER A 112 -35.25 -28.61 54.24
C SER A 112 -36.65 -29.15 54.48
#